data_AF-A0A944NUG4-F1
#
_entry.id   AF-A0A944NUG4-F1
#
_cell.length_a   1.000
_cell.length_b   1.000
_cell.length_c   1.000
_cell.angle_alpha   90.00
_cell.angle_beta   90.00
_cell.angle_gamma   90.00
#
_symmetry.space_group_name_H-M   'P 1'
#
loop_
_entity.id
_entity.type
_entity.pdbx_description
1 polymer ?
#
loop_
_entity_poly.entity_id
_entity_poly.type
_entity_poly.pdbx_seq_one_letter_code
_entity_poly.pdbx_strand_id
1 'polypeptide(L)'
;MTTLNKTDVLDTDRDSLHILPMTILPLETPALNRARLIKNVRLESVIELFTDKDTGSGQIDIEDLPQQFSWNMADPPSDMSVIRKVGNLPSYDVYSLRISLREMEIPVNDHDALKLSDAMSKELTSYMTDFTRPLIMQIYGDDDVSIESFDDVIKLFRSPDVSQALEKIRVMADKLNIKPEEIPKFMEDYGDIFLSLSYYRRCLDAIEPTITEFLEAMDSLRDNYQFKTDQNLRSTMENMESTINELMAAITGRFENFERGTKHMWDEISAERFRKVEQLISSYHTTIGGVLCSLSVKMEAWARLFPNPSAGGPGKRAEFIMSEMRQGMDKIQKIEDSAPMLSTLN
;
A
#
# COMPACT_ATOMS: atom_id res chain seq x y z
N MET A 1 6.84 8.57 38.32
CA MET A 1 6.24 7.36 37.73
C MET A 1 5.38 7.81 36.58
N THR A 2 5.97 7.86 35.39
CA THR A 2 5.31 8.32 34.17
C THR A 2 4.65 7.10 33.54
N THR A 3 3.33 7.11 33.48
CA THR A 3 2.50 6.12 32.78
C THR A 3 2.90 6.07 31.30
N LEU A 4 3.52 4.97 30.88
CA LEU A 4 3.70 4.58 29.47
C LEU A 4 2.32 4.12 28.94
N ASN A 5 1.51 5.06 28.47
CA ASN A 5 0.18 4.79 27.90
C ASN A 5 0.07 5.37 26.47
N LYS A 6 0.77 4.74 25.53
CA LYS A 6 0.39 4.48 24.13
C LYS A 6 1.58 3.79 23.45
N THR A 7 1.35 2.63 22.86
CA THR A 7 2.28 2.00 21.91
C THR A 7 2.26 2.86 20.65
N ASP A 8 3.02 3.96 20.65
CA ASP A 8 3.13 4.85 19.49
C ASP A 8 3.79 4.08 18.34
N VAL A 9 2.97 3.69 17.37
CA VAL A 9 3.43 3.20 16.08
C VAL A 9 4.07 4.37 15.34
N LEU A 10 5.29 4.19 14.85
CA LEU A 10 5.95 5.21 14.02
C LEU A 10 5.18 5.41 12.73
N ASP A 11 4.96 6.66 12.33
CA ASP A 11 4.26 7.00 11.07
C ASP A 11 4.90 6.31 9.86
N THR A 12 6.23 6.21 9.82
CA THR A 12 6.95 5.50 8.76
C THR A 12 6.61 4.01 8.66
N ASP A 13 6.34 3.37 9.80
CA ASP A 13 6.00 1.95 9.84
C ASP A 13 4.50 1.76 9.55
N ARG A 14 3.67 2.70 10.01
CA ARG A 14 2.22 2.75 9.79
C ARG A 14 1.86 2.92 8.30
N ASP A 15 2.58 3.79 7.62
CA ASP A 15 2.35 4.11 6.20
C ASP A 15 3.16 3.22 5.25
N SER A 16 3.80 2.15 5.75
CA SER A 16 4.62 1.26 4.94
C SER A 16 3.79 0.24 4.20
N LEU A 17 4.20 -0.08 2.97
CA LEU A 17 3.67 -1.22 2.21
C LEU A 17 4.14 -2.57 2.77
N HIS A 18 5.27 -2.60 3.48
CA HIS A 18 6.04 -3.81 3.73
C HIS A 18 6.45 -4.00 5.19
N ILE A 19 5.97 -3.14 6.10
CA ILE A 19 6.21 -3.22 7.55
C ILE A 19 4.85 -3.29 8.26
N LEU A 20 4.69 -4.28 9.15
CA LEU A 20 3.59 -4.40 10.08
C LEU A 20 4.14 -4.32 11.51
N PRO A 21 3.90 -3.21 12.23
CA PRO A 21 4.16 -3.13 13.67
C PRO A 21 3.36 -4.21 14.41
N MET A 22 4.06 -5.07 15.16
CA MET A 22 3.42 -6.20 15.83
C MET A 22 2.50 -5.77 16.98
N THR A 23 2.66 -4.54 17.48
CA THR A 23 1.78 -3.91 18.49
C THR A 23 0.32 -3.78 18.04
N ILE A 24 0.07 -3.77 16.74
CA ILE A 24 -1.29 -3.67 16.18
C ILE A 24 -2.06 -4.98 16.41
N LEU A 25 -1.34 -6.10 16.47
CA LEU A 25 -1.89 -7.44 16.60
C LEU A 25 -2.10 -7.82 18.07
N PRO A 26 -3.12 -8.64 18.37
CA PRO A 26 -3.49 -9.04 19.73
C PRO A 26 -2.57 -10.17 20.23
N LEU A 27 -1.27 -9.87 20.35
CA LEU A 27 -0.25 -10.84 20.70
C LEU A 27 -0.04 -10.92 22.21
N GLU A 28 0.12 -12.14 22.71
CA GLU A 28 0.34 -12.44 24.12
C GLU A 28 1.83 -12.34 24.50
N THR A 29 2.75 -12.64 23.58
CA THR A 29 4.19 -12.67 23.82
C THR A 29 4.75 -11.24 23.91
N PRO A 30 5.18 -10.75 25.10
CA PRO A 30 5.52 -9.34 25.28
C PRO A 30 6.72 -8.86 24.45
N ALA A 31 7.65 -9.76 24.13
CA ALA A 31 8.82 -9.43 23.32
C ALA A 31 8.45 -9.06 21.87
N LEU A 32 7.32 -9.58 21.36
CA LEU A 32 6.85 -9.26 20.02
C LEU A 32 6.25 -7.85 19.93
N ASN A 33 5.81 -7.25 21.04
CA ASN A 33 5.26 -5.88 21.05
C ASN A 33 6.27 -4.78 20.70
N ARG A 34 7.55 -5.10 20.49
CA ARG A 34 8.54 -4.14 19.97
C ARG A 34 9.11 -4.56 18.63
N ALA A 35 8.71 -5.73 18.15
CA ALA A 35 9.15 -6.26 16.88
C ALA A 35 8.26 -5.76 15.75
N ARG A 36 8.75 -5.96 14.53
CA ARG A 36 8.03 -5.66 13.30
C ARG A 36 8.01 -6.89 12.43
N LEU A 37 6.90 -7.14 11.78
CA LEU A 37 6.85 -8.12 10.70
C LEU A 37 7.15 -7.37 9.40
N ILE A 38 8.17 -7.80 8.67
CA ILE A 38 8.61 -7.11 7.45
C ILE A 38 8.66 -8.07 6.27
N LYS A 39 8.58 -7.54 5.03
CA LYS A 39 8.98 -8.27 3.82
C LYS A 39 10.44 -7.94 3.50
N ASN A 40 11.31 -8.95 3.45
CA ASN A 40 12.71 -8.78 3.07
C ASN A 40 12.89 -8.69 1.54
N VAL A 41 14.12 -8.46 1.05
CA VAL A 41 14.44 -8.34 -0.40
C VAL A 41 14.05 -9.57 -1.24
N ARG A 42 13.94 -10.75 -0.59
CA ARG A 42 13.50 -12.03 -1.16
C ARG A 42 11.99 -12.25 -1.08
N LEU A 43 11.27 -11.23 -0.61
CA LEU A 43 9.83 -11.23 -0.38
C LEU A 43 9.39 -12.34 0.58
N GLU A 44 10.20 -12.58 1.60
CA GLU A 44 9.89 -13.45 2.73
C GLU A 44 9.44 -12.59 3.90
N SER A 45 8.43 -13.07 4.61
CA SER A 45 7.94 -12.43 5.82
C SER A 45 8.78 -12.89 7.01
N VAL A 46 9.46 -11.94 7.64
CA VAL A 46 10.37 -12.19 8.75
C VAL A 46 10.06 -11.25 9.91
N ILE A 47 10.37 -11.68 11.13
CA ILE A 47 10.28 -10.86 12.32
C ILE A 47 11.59 -10.08 12.48
N GLU A 48 11.51 -8.76 12.40
CA GLU A 48 12.61 -7.86 12.67
C GLU A 48 12.54 -7.40 14.12
N LEU A 49 13.56 -7.75 14.91
CA LEU A 49 13.67 -7.38 16.32
C LEU A 49 14.35 -6.03 16.54
N PHE A 50 15.28 -5.68 15.65
CA PHE A 50 15.97 -4.40 15.65
C PHE A 50 16.43 -4.05 14.24
N THR A 51 16.59 -2.75 13.99
CA THR A 51 17.15 -2.23 12.76
C THR A 51 18.09 -1.07 13.11
N ASP A 52 19.24 -1.02 12.47
CA ASP A 52 20.23 0.02 12.69
C ASP A 52 21.03 0.28 11.40
N LYS A 53 21.45 1.53 11.20
CA LYS A 53 22.11 1.97 9.96
C LYS A 53 23.49 1.35 9.79
N ASP A 54 24.21 1.08 10.87
CA ASP A 54 25.59 0.60 10.83
C ASP A 54 25.66 -0.93 10.95
N THR A 55 24.77 -1.53 11.73
CA THR A 55 24.79 -2.97 12.05
C THR A 55 23.76 -3.80 11.28
N GLY A 56 22.84 -3.16 10.57
CA GLY A 56 21.82 -3.81 9.75
C GLY A 56 20.58 -4.19 10.54
N SER A 57 19.92 -5.28 10.14
CA SER A 57 18.62 -5.71 10.65
C SER A 57 18.74 -7.09 11.28
N GLY A 58 18.22 -7.24 12.49
CA GLY A 58 18.12 -8.53 13.20
C GLY A 58 16.81 -9.23 12.85
N GLN A 59 16.88 -10.17 11.91
CA GLN A 59 15.71 -10.87 11.36
C GLN A 59 15.65 -12.32 11.85
N ILE A 60 14.43 -12.80 12.09
CA ILE A 60 14.13 -14.17 12.49
C ILE A 60 12.99 -14.68 11.60
N ASP A 61 13.13 -15.89 11.07
CA ASP A 61 12.04 -16.54 10.34
C ASP A 61 10.86 -16.82 11.27
N ILE A 62 9.64 -16.65 10.77
CA ILE A 62 8.40 -16.91 11.54
C ILE A 62 8.42 -18.32 12.15
N GLU A 63 8.96 -19.28 11.41
CA GLU A 63 9.03 -20.68 11.82
C GLU A 63 10.05 -20.95 12.94
N ASP A 64 10.97 -20.02 13.21
CA ASP A 64 11.97 -20.13 14.27
C ASP A 64 11.50 -19.52 15.60
N LEU A 65 10.37 -18.79 15.60
CA LEU A 65 9.81 -18.19 16.82
C LEU A 65 9.61 -19.18 17.97
N PRO A 66 9.16 -20.43 17.74
CA PRO A 66 9.02 -21.39 18.83
C PRO A 66 10.34 -21.69 19.55
N GLN A 67 11.44 -21.77 18.80
CA GLN A 67 12.75 -21.98 19.41
C GLN A 67 13.22 -20.73 20.16
N GLN A 68 13.04 -19.56 19.57
CA GLN A 68 13.51 -18.28 20.11
C GLN A 68 12.79 -17.89 21.41
N PHE A 69 11.48 -18.12 21.47
CA PHE A 69 10.66 -17.81 22.65
C PHE A 69 10.37 -19.01 23.53
N SER A 70 10.97 -20.17 23.24
CA SER A 70 10.75 -21.43 23.96
C SER A 70 9.27 -21.82 24.04
N TRP A 71 8.52 -21.61 22.95
CA TRP A 71 7.11 -22.00 22.87
C TRP A 71 6.97 -23.52 22.81
N ASN A 72 6.01 -24.05 23.55
CA ASN A 72 5.67 -25.46 23.51
C ASN A 72 4.82 -25.77 22.28
N MET A 73 5.37 -26.41 21.26
CA MET A 73 4.61 -26.73 20.04
C MET A 73 3.60 -27.87 20.21
N ALA A 74 3.57 -28.56 21.35
CA ALA A 74 2.45 -29.44 21.69
C ALA A 74 1.18 -28.67 22.08
N ASP A 75 1.33 -27.40 22.47
CA ASP A 75 0.26 -26.45 22.79
C ASP A 75 0.71 -25.04 22.37
N PRO A 76 0.77 -24.78 21.04
CA PRO A 76 1.36 -23.56 20.52
C PRO A 76 0.53 -22.33 20.91
N PRO A 77 1.17 -21.19 21.22
CA PRO A 77 0.45 -19.97 21.54
C PRO A 77 -0.38 -19.50 20.34
N SER A 78 -1.49 -18.81 20.64
CA SER A 78 -2.37 -18.17 19.66
C SER A 78 -1.59 -17.26 18.69
N ASP A 79 -0.57 -16.58 19.21
CA ASP A 79 0.41 -15.76 18.47
C ASP A 79 0.94 -16.46 17.21
N MET A 80 1.31 -17.73 17.28
CA MET A 80 1.89 -18.43 16.13
C MET A 80 0.91 -18.54 14.97
N SER A 81 -0.37 -18.78 15.26
CA SER A 81 -1.41 -18.82 14.23
C SER A 81 -1.65 -17.44 13.63
N VAL A 82 -1.64 -16.38 14.44
CA VAL A 82 -1.85 -15.00 13.97
C VAL A 82 -0.69 -14.60 13.07
N ILE A 83 0.56 -14.81 13.51
CA ILE A 83 1.76 -14.40 12.79
C ILE A 83 1.91 -15.15 11.46
N ARG A 84 1.65 -16.45 11.42
CA ARG A 84 1.65 -17.21 10.16
C ARG A 84 0.59 -16.70 9.18
N LYS A 85 -0.62 -16.40 9.67
CA LYS A 85 -1.70 -15.83 8.86
C LYS A 85 -1.29 -14.49 8.25
N VAL A 86 -0.84 -13.55 9.08
CA VAL A 86 -0.43 -12.22 8.60
C VAL A 86 0.85 -12.28 7.76
N GLY A 87 1.77 -13.19 8.03
CA GLY A 87 3.00 -13.39 7.24
C GLY A 87 2.73 -13.81 5.79
N ASN A 88 1.59 -14.46 5.52
CA ASN A 88 1.19 -14.83 4.16
C ASN A 88 0.59 -13.68 3.36
N LEU A 89 0.33 -12.52 3.98
CA LEU A 89 -0.26 -11.40 3.26
C LEU A 89 0.71 -10.82 2.22
N PRO A 90 0.22 -10.41 1.04
CA PRO A 90 1.06 -9.79 0.00
C PRO A 90 1.71 -8.47 0.42
N SER A 91 1.00 -7.66 1.22
CA SER A 91 1.42 -6.35 1.71
C SER A 91 0.87 -6.08 3.11
N TYR A 92 1.42 -5.04 3.74
CA TYR A 92 1.06 -4.55 5.06
C TYR A 92 0.57 -3.10 5.05
N ASP A 93 0.18 -2.56 3.89
CA ASP A 93 -0.47 -1.25 3.85
C ASP A 93 -1.82 -1.27 4.57
N VAL A 94 -2.23 -0.11 5.08
CA VAL A 94 -3.44 0.03 5.90
C VAL A 94 -4.71 -0.46 5.20
N TYR A 95 -4.81 -0.31 3.87
CA TYR A 95 -6.02 -0.67 3.13
C TYR A 95 -6.12 -2.18 2.92
N SER A 96 -5.02 -2.82 2.54
CA SER A 96 -4.92 -4.27 2.42
C SER A 96 -5.05 -4.96 3.77
N LEU A 97 -4.47 -4.40 4.83
CA LEU A 97 -4.57 -4.93 6.19
C LEU A 97 -6.00 -4.91 6.71
N ARG A 98 -6.75 -3.82 6.53
CA ARG A 98 -8.16 -3.74 6.96
C ARG A 98 -9.00 -4.87 6.38
N ILE A 99 -8.83 -5.14 5.08
CA ILE A 99 -9.55 -6.22 4.38
C ILE A 99 -9.10 -7.57 4.94
N SER A 100 -7.79 -7.82 4.92
CA SER A 100 -7.24 -9.14 5.24
C SER A 100 -7.45 -9.55 6.70
N LEU A 101 -7.25 -8.63 7.66
CA LEU A 101 -7.46 -8.90 9.08
C LEU A 101 -8.93 -9.22 9.37
N ARG A 102 -9.86 -8.51 8.70
CA ARG A 102 -11.29 -8.78 8.81
C ARG A 102 -11.66 -10.16 8.25
N GLU A 103 -11.16 -10.52 7.06
CA GLU A 103 -11.40 -11.83 6.45
C GLU A 103 -10.84 -12.99 7.28
N MET A 104 -9.72 -12.77 7.96
CA MET A 104 -9.10 -13.77 8.83
C MET A 104 -9.65 -13.81 10.25
N GLU A 105 -10.63 -12.95 10.56
CA GLU A 105 -11.24 -12.76 11.89
C GLU A 105 -10.22 -12.43 12.99
N ILE A 106 -9.18 -11.67 12.65
CA ILE A 106 -8.14 -11.24 13.59
C ILE A 106 -8.56 -9.88 14.17
N PRO A 107 -8.80 -9.77 15.48
CA PRO A 107 -9.08 -8.47 16.10
C PRO A 107 -7.82 -7.60 16.09
N VAL A 108 -8.00 -6.28 16.17
CA VAL A 108 -6.89 -5.32 16.32
C VAL A 108 -6.93 -4.62 17.65
N ASN A 109 -5.76 -4.33 18.21
CA ASN A 109 -5.64 -3.65 19.50
C ASN A 109 -6.07 -2.18 19.40
N ASP A 110 -5.73 -1.53 18.28
CA ASP A 110 -6.02 -0.13 18.02
C ASP A 110 -6.44 0.06 16.57
N HIS A 111 -7.69 0.49 16.35
CA HIS A 111 -8.21 0.78 15.02
C HIS A 111 -7.59 2.03 14.39
N ASP A 112 -7.08 2.96 15.20
CA ASP A 112 -6.39 4.15 14.68
C ASP A 112 -5.05 3.78 14.04
N ALA A 113 -4.42 2.69 14.48
CA ALA A 113 -3.21 2.15 13.85
C ALA A 113 -3.45 1.61 12.42
N LEU A 114 -4.70 1.37 12.03
CA LEU A 114 -5.09 0.98 10.67
C LEU A 114 -5.52 2.17 9.80
N LYS A 115 -5.22 3.41 10.18
CA LYS A 115 -5.41 4.61 9.32
C LYS A 115 -4.06 5.08 8.80
N LEU A 116 -4.01 5.87 7.74
CA LEU A 116 -2.78 6.57 7.37
C LEU A 116 -2.42 7.61 8.45
N SER A 117 -1.12 7.91 8.60
CA SER A 117 -0.68 9.00 9.47
C SER A 117 -1.26 10.34 9.01
N ASP A 118 -1.31 11.31 9.93
CA ASP A 118 -1.76 12.66 9.61
C ASP A 118 -0.86 13.33 8.57
N ALA A 119 0.45 13.04 8.64
CA ALA A 119 1.44 13.54 7.68
C ALA A 119 1.18 12.99 6.28
N MET A 120 1.00 11.68 6.15
CA MET A 120 0.69 11.02 4.88
C MET A 120 -0.66 11.49 4.33
N SER A 121 -1.70 11.55 5.16
CA SER A 121 -3.03 12.03 4.73
C SER A 121 -2.97 13.46 4.19
N LYS A 122 -2.16 14.33 4.81
CA LYS A 122 -1.93 15.69 4.34
C LYS A 122 -1.14 15.75 3.03
N GLU A 123 -0.14 14.88 2.86
CA GLU A 123 0.61 14.77 1.60
C GLU A 123 -0.31 14.35 0.44
N LEU A 124 -1.18 13.36 0.69
CA LEU A 124 -2.12 12.84 -0.30
C LEU A 124 -3.23 13.81 -0.68
N THR A 125 -3.39 14.90 0.07
CA THR A 125 -4.41 15.91 -0.24
C THR A 125 -4.26 16.48 -1.66
N SER A 126 -3.02 16.71 -2.12
CA SER A 126 -2.77 17.18 -3.49
C SER A 126 -3.23 16.16 -4.53
N TYR A 127 -3.03 14.87 -4.27
CA TYR A 127 -3.47 13.76 -5.10
C TYR A 127 -5.00 13.57 -5.10
N MET A 128 -5.68 13.96 -4.02
CA MET A 128 -7.13 13.85 -3.90
C MET A 128 -7.88 14.94 -4.68
N THR A 129 -7.30 16.13 -4.83
CA THR A 129 -7.97 17.29 -5.43
C THR A 129 -8.53 17.00 -6.81
N ASP A 130 -7.81 16.24 -7.65
CA ASP A 130 -8.27 15.85 -8.99
C ASP A 130 -9.56 15.01 -8.96
N PHE A 131 -9.74 14.21 -7.90
CA PHE A 131 -10.89 13.33 -7.75
C PHE A 131 -12.07 13.98 -7.03
N THR A 132 -11.81 14.86 -6.06
CA THR A 132 -12.85 15.48 -5.22
C THR A 132 -13.42 16.75 -5.84
N ARG A 133 -12.68 17.41 -6.74
CA ARG A 133 -13.11 18.66 -7.39
C ARG A 133 -14.45 18.56 -8.14
N PRO A 134 -14.74 17.50 -8.91
CA PRO A 134 -16.04 17.37 -9.56
C PRO A 134 -17.22 17.21 -8.58
N LEU A 135 -17.01 16.52 -7.45
CA LEU A 135 -18.02 16.41 -6.37
C LEU A 135 -18.39 17.81 -5.85
N ILE A 136 -17.36 18.59 -5.53
CA ILE A 136 -17.49 19.96 -5.04
C ILE A 136 -18.28 20.81 -6.03
N MET A 137 -17.87 20.82 -7.30
CA MET A 137 -18.54 21.61 -8.34
C MET A 137 -20.00 21.22 -8.52
N GLN A 138 -20.34 19.92 -8.39
CA GLN A 138 -21.72 19.46 -8.47
C GLN A 138 -22.58 19.92 -7.28
N ILE A 139 -22.03 20.12 -6.09
CA ILE A 139 -22.79 20.49 -4.88
C ILE A 139 -22.88 22.01 -4.71
N TYR A 140 -21.81 22.72 -5.06
CA TYR A 140 -21.65 24.16 -4.79
C TYR A 140 -21.70 25.03 -6.05
N GLY A 141 -21.60 24.47 -7.25
CA GLY A 141 -21.55 25.26 -8.48
C GLY A 141 -20.22 25.99 -8.66
N ASP A 142 -20.24 27.09 -9.40
CA ASP A 142 -19.09 27.97 -9.68
C ASP A 142 -18.82 28.99 -8.55
N ASP A 143 -19.48 28.83 -7.39
CA ASP A 143 -19.25 29.71 -6.25
C ASP A 143 -17.82 29.54 -5.73
N ASP A 144 -17.18 30.69 -5.47
CA ASP A 144 -15.77 30.95 -5.18
C ASP A 144 -15.26 30.30 -3.87
N VAL A 145 -15.43 28.98 -3.73
CA VAL A 145 -14.91 28.22 -2.60
C VAL A 145 -13.49 27.78 -2.94
N SER A 146 -12.51 28.38 -2.27
CA SER A 146 -11.10 28.00 -2.28
C SER A 146 -10.91 26.66 -1.56
N ILE A 147 -11.42 25.58 -2.17
CA ILE A 147 -11.23 24.23 -1.67
C ILE A 147 -9.92 23.68 -2.21
N GLU A 148 -8.93 23.62 -1.34
CA GLU A 148 -7.60 23.04 -1.63
C GLU A 148 -7.48 21.59 -1.15
N SER A 149 -8.41 21.11 -0.29
CA SER A 149 -8.34 19.79 0.33
C SER A 149 -9.69 19.11 0.57
N PHE A 150 -9.68 17.77 0.69
CA PHE A 150 -10.85 16.98 1.13
C PHE A 150 -11.26 17.31 2.57
N ASP A 151 -10.30 17.65 3.44
CA ASP A 151 -10.59 18.11 4.80
C ASP A 151 -11.42 19.41 4.79
N ASP A 152 -11.20 20.29 3.82
CA ASP A 152 -12.01 21.48 3.65
C ASP A 152 -13.43 21.12 3.19
N VAL A 153 -13.59 20.08 2.35
CA VAL A 153 -14.92 19.49 2.06
C VAL A 153 -15.62 19.01 3.33
N ILE A 154 -14.93 18.29 4.21
CA ILE A 154 -15.50 17.86 5.50
C ILE A 154 -15.84 19.05 6.39
N LYS A 155 -14.96 20.06 6.49
CA LYS A 155 -15.21 21.29 7.25
C LYS A 155 -16.42 22.06 6.72
N LEU A 156 -16.67 22.03 5.41
CA LEU A 156 -17.82 22.66 4.78
C LEU A 156 -19.16 22.02 5.21
N PHE A 157 -19.19 20.71 5.46
CA PHE A 157 -20.35 20.05 6.08
C PHE A 157 -20.48 20.31 7.59
N ARG A 158 -19.39 20.75 8.24
CA ARG A 158 -19.35 21.16 9.65
C ARG A 158 -19.53 22.67 9.83
N SER A 159 -20.02 23.38 8.81
CA SER A 159 -20.23 24.83 8.86
C SER A 159 -21.10 25.25 10.07
N PRO A 160 -20.83 26.41 10.71
CA PRO A 160 -21.64 26.89 11.84
C PRO A 160 -23.09 27.20 11.45
N ASP A 161 -23.37 27.44 10.17
CA ASP A 161 -24.72 27.65 9.66
C ASP A 161 -25.40 26.31 9.33
N VAL A 162 -26.07 25.77 10.36
CA VAL A 162 -26.82 24.51 10.31
C VAL A 162 -27.86 24.49 9.19
N SER A 163 -28.45 25.64 8.84
CA SER A 163 -29.50 25.70 7.81
C SER A 163 -28.93 25.47 6.42
N GLN A 164 -27.80 26.14 6.11
CA GLN A 164 -27.11 25.95 4.84
C GLN A 164 -26.53 24.53 4.72
N ALA A 165 -25.92 24.00 5.79
CA ALA A 165 -25.39 22.64 5.78
C ALA A 165 -26.50 21.61 5.51
N LEU A 166 -27.66 21.74 6.15
CA LEU A 166 -28.82 20.85 5.93
C LEU A 166 -29.40 20.96 4.52
N GLU A 167 -29.44 22.15 3.94
CA GLU A 167 -29.86 22.35 2.56
C GLU A 167 -28.92 21.64 1.59
N LYS A 168 -27.60 21.77 1.79
CA LYS A 168 -26.59 21.08 0.96
C LYS A 168 -26.66 19.56 1.11
N ILE A 169 -26.88 19.05 2.33
CA ILE A 169 -27.11 17.62 2.58
C ILE A 169 -28.35 17.14 1.82
N ARG A 170 -29.45 17.91 1.80
CA ARG A 170 -30.66 17.54 1.06
C ARG A 170 -30.44 17.50 -0.45
N VAL A 171 -29.79 18.53 -1.01
CA VAL A 171 -29.43 18.56 -2.44
C VAL A 171 -28.56 17.37 -2.82
N MET A 172 -27.58 17.03 -1.98
CA MET A 172 -26.74 15.85 -2.20
C MET A 172 -27.52 14.54 -2.09
N ALA A 173 -28.39 14.41 -1.10
CA ALA A 173 -29.26 13.24 -0.89
C ALA A 173 -30.17 13.00 -2.10
N ASP A 174 -30.79 14.06 -2.62
CA ASP A 174 -31.65 13.99 -3.81
C ASP A 174 -30.85 13.58 -5.05
N LYS A 175 -29.64 14.14 -5.25
CA LYS A 175 -28.76 13.76 -6.37
C LYS A 175 -28.28 12.32 -6.28
N LEU A 176 -27.83 11.89 -5.10
CA LEU A 176 -27.31 10.54 -4.86
C LEU A 176 -28.41 9.47 -4.75
N ASN A 177 -29.68 9.90 -4.67
CA ASN A 177 -30.85 9.06 -4.44
C ASN A 177 -30.73 8.22 -3.15
N ILE A 178 -30.30 8.86 -2.05
CA ILE A 178 -30.18 8.27 -0.71
C ILE A 178 -30.78 9.20 0.33
N LYS A 179 -30.94 8.74 1.57
CA LYS A 179 -31.49 9.58 2.62
C LYS A 179 -30.47 10.62 3.08
N PRO A 180 -30.90 11.83 3.50
CA PRO A 180 -30.03 12.82 4.15
C PRO A 180 -29.17 12.25 5.28
N GLU A 181 -29.71 11.29 6.05
CA GLU A 181 -28.99 10.64 7.15
C GLU A 181 -27.80 9.77 6.68
N GLU A 182 -27.81 9.31 5.43
CA GLU A 182 -26.77 8.44 4.86
C GLU A 182 -25.59 9.24 4.28
N ILE A 183 -25.76 10.55 4.08
CA ILE A 183 -24.74 11.43 3.48
C ILE A 183 -23.41 11.44 4.24
N PRO A 184 -23.36 11.59 5.58
CA PRO A 184 -22.09 11.61 6.29
C PRO A 184 -21.29 10.33 6.10
N LYS A 185 -21.97 9.18 6.10
CA LYS A 185 -21.30 7.88 5.90
C LYS A 185 -20.83 7.72 4.46
N PHE A 186 -21.66 8.10 3.49
CA PHE A 186 -21.28 8.12 2.08
C PHE A 186 -20.01 8.95 1.84
N MET A 187 -19.92 10.14 2.45
CA MET A 187 -18.74 11.00 2.32
C MET A 187 -17.49 10.40 2.97
N GLU A 188 -17.63 9.71 4.10
CA GLU A 188 -16.52 9.01 4.76
C GLU A 188 -15.99 7.87 3.89
N ASP A 189 -16.87 6.99 3.42
CA ASP A 189 -16.51 5.85 2.57
C ASP A 189 -15.90 6.33 1.24
N TYR A 190 -16.45 7.41 0.70
CA TYR A 190 -15.90 8.11 -0.46
C TYR A 190 -14.48 8.62 -0.19
N GLY A 191 -14.27 9.34 0.91
CA GLY A 191 -12.95 9.85 1.28
C GLY A 191 -11.91 8.74 1.40
N ASP A 192 -12.27 7.63 2.06
CA ASP A 192 -11.37 6.50 2.30
C ASP A 192 -10.93 5.81 1.00
N ILE A 193 -11.87 5.62 0.06
CA ILE A 193 -11.59 4.99 -1.25
C ILE A 193 -10.68 5.85 -2.12
N PHE A 194 -10.89 7.16 -2.17
CA PHE A 194 -10.01 8.02 -2.95
C PHE A 194 -8.65 8.20 -2.28
N LEU A 195 -8.59 8.22 -0.95
CA LEU A 195 -7.34 8.23 -0.22
C LEU A 195 -6.51 6.96 -0.48
N SER A 196 -7.15 5.80 -0.63
CA SER A 196 -6.45 4.56 -1.00
C SER A 196 -5.82 4.63 -2.39
N LEU A 197 -6.55 5.15 -3.37
CA LEU A 197 -6.02 5.38 -4.72
C LEU A 197 -4.86 6.35 -4.72
N SER A 198 -5.00 7.49 -4.03
CA SER A 198 -3.93 8.49 -3.89
C SER A 198 -2.69 7.89 -3.23
N TYR A 199 -2.88 7.08 -2.18
CA TYR A 199 -1.79 6.39 -1.49
C TYR A 199 -1.01 5.46 -2.43
N TYR A 200 -1.69 4.59 -3.18
CA TYR A 200 -1.03 3.67 -4.09
C TYR A 200 -0.35 4.39 -5.26
N ARG A 201 -0.95 5.48 -5.77
CA ARG A 201 -0.34 6.30 -6.82
C ARG A 201 0.95 6.95 -6.33
N ARG A 202 0.93 7.55 -5.14
CA ARG A 202 2.13 8.11 -4.49
C ARG A 202 3.22 7.05 -4.31
N CYS A 203 2.85 5.83 -3.90
CA CYS A 203 3.80 4.72 -3.80
C CYS A 203 4.42 4.34 -5.15
N LEU A 204 3.64 4.34 -6.24
CA LEU A 204 4.14 4.08 -7.59
C LEU A 204 5.11 5.19 -8.05
N ASP A 205 4.68 6.45 -7.93
CA ASP A 205 5.49 7.61 -8.31
C ASP A 205 6.83 7.64 -7.56
N ALA A 206 6.84 7.20 -6.29
CA ALA A 206 8.04 7.16 -5.46
C ALA A 206 9.08 6.14 -5.93
N ILE A 207 8.67 5.03 -6.56
CA ILE A 207 9.57 3.95 -6.98
C ILE A 207 9.92 3.99 -8.47
N GLU A 208 9.12 4.68 -9.29
CA GLU A 208 9.32 4.79 -10.74
C GLU A 208 10.73 5.28 -11.16
N PRO A 209 11.33 6.29 -10.51
CA PRO A 209 12.70 6.69 -10.85
C PRO A 209 13.72 5.57 -10.60
N THR A 210 13.59 4.86 -9.48
CA THR A 210 14.49 3.75 -9.14
C THR A 210 14.30 2.55 -10.07
N ILE A 211 13.07 2.28 -10.51
CA ILE A 211 12.80 1.27 -11.54
C ILE A 211 13.54 1.65 -12.83
N THR A 212 13.41 2.89 -13.28
CA THR A 212 14.08 3.38 -14.49
C THR A 212 15.60 3.21 -14.40
N GLU A 213 16.20 3.67 -13.29
CA GLU A 213 17.63 3.51 -13.04
C GLU A 213 18.07 2.04 -12.99
N PHE A 214 17.24 1.15 -12.43
CA PHE A 214 17.51 -0.27 -12.37
C PHE A 214 17.49 -0.92 -13.76
N LEU A 215 16.50 -0.60 -14.59
CA LEU A 215 16.41 -1.09 -15.97
C LEU A 215 17.61 -0.61 -16.81
N GLU A 216 17.99 0.67 -16.71
CA GLU A 216 19.17 1.23 -17.38
C GLU A 216 20.48 0.54 -16.93
N ALA A 217 20.57 0.19 -15.65
CA ALA A 217 21.70 -0.55 -15.13
C ALA A 217 21.79 -1.97 -15.72
N MET A 218 20.65 -2.64 -15.96
CA MET A 218 20.61 -3.95 -16.63
C MET A 218 21.05 -3.84 -18.08
N ASP A 219 20.60 -2.81 -18.81
CA ASP A 219 21.04 -2.57 -20.19
C ASP A 219 22.54 -2.32 -20.28
N SER A 220 23.08 -1.52 -19.37
CA SER A 220 24.52 -1.28 -19.26
C SER A 220 25.32 -2.57 -19.00
N LEU A 221 24.74 -3.54 -18.26
CA LEU A 221 25.36 -4.85 -18.03
C LEU A 221 25.29 -5.75 -19.27
N ARG A 222 24.21 -5.68 -20.06
CA ARG A 222 24.05 -6.48 -21.30
C ARG A 222 25.13 -6.17 -22.33
N ASP A 223 25.53 -4.91 -22.41
CA ASP A 223 26.56 -4.41 -23.34
C ASP A 223 27.99 -4.53 -22.78
N ASN A 224 28.13 -4.83 -21.49
CA ASN A 224 29.43 -4.93 -20.84
C ASN A 224 30.24 -6.13 -21.37
N TYR A 225 31.50 -5.91 -21.75
CA TYR A 225 32.38 -6.95 -22.29
C TYR A 225 32.55 -8.18 -21.40
N GLN A 226 32.45 -8.03 -20.08
CA GLN A 226 32.56 -9.12 -19.11
C GLN A 226 31.30 -10.00 -19.07
N PHE A 227 30.12 -9.42 -19.27
CA PHE A 227 28.83 -10.07 -19.02
C PHE A 227 28.01 -10.33 -20.29
N LYS A 228 28.38 -9.73 -21.41
CA LYS A 228 27.67 -9.88 -22.70
C LYS A 228 27.60 -11.32 -23.22
N THR A 229 28.39 -12.25 -22.69
CA THR A 229 28.34 -13.67 -23.05
C THR A 229 27.70 -14.55 -21.97
N ASP A 230 27.35 -13.99 -20.82
CA ASP A 230 26.70 -14.73 -19.73
C ASP A 230 25.21 -14.91 -20.01
N GLN A 231 24.86 -16.10 -20.50
CA GLN A 231 23.48 -16.43 -20.86
C GLN A 231 22.53 -16.50 -19.65
N ASN A 232 23.03 -16.90 -18.48
CA ASN A 232 22.22 -17.04 -17.28
C ASN A 232 21.85 -15.67 -16.71
N LEU A 233 22.83 -14.77 -16.64
CA LEU A 233 22.58 -13.39 -16.24
C LEU A 233 21.66 -12.68 -17.23
N ARG A 234 21.87 -12.86 -18.54
CA ARG A 234 21.00 -12.30 -19.59
C ARG A 234 19.54 -12.74 -19.44
N SER A 235 19.31 -14.05 -19.39
CA SER A 235 17.94 -14.58 -19.22
C SER A 235 17.30 -14.11 -17.91
N THR A 236 18.09 -14.00 -16.83
CA THR A 236 17.59 -13.47 -15.55
C THR A 236 17.15 -12.00 -15.70
N MET A 237 17.98 -11.15 -16.31
CA MET A 237 17.64 -9.74 -16.53
C MET A 237 16.45 -9.56 -17.48
N GLU A 238 16.37 -10.34 -18.56
CA GLU A 238 15.21 -10.35 -19.49
C GLU A 238 13.91 -10.71 -18.78
N ASN A 239 13.90 -11.80 -18.00
CA ASN A 239 12.72 -12.20 -17.23
C ASN A 239 12.31 -11.12 -16.23
N MET A 240 13.28 -10.55 -15.52
CA MET A 240 13.00 -9.51 -14.53
C MET A 240 12.45 -8.23 -15.16
N GLU A 241 13.04 -7.78 -16.27
CA GLU A 241 12.54 -6.63 -17.01
C GLU A 241 11.12 -6.87 -17.53
N SER A 242 10.84 -8.03 -18.12
CA SER A 242 9.48 -8.37 -18.58
C SER A 242 8.48 -8.30 -17.44
N THR A 243 8.79 -8.96 -16.30
CA THR A 243 7.92 -8.93 -15.12
C THR A 243 7.71 -7.51 -14.60
N ILE A 244 8.77 -6.69 -14.46
CA ILE A 244 8.62 -5.31 -13.96
C ILE A 244 7.76 -4.48 -14.92
N ASN A 245 8.00 -4.57 -16.23
CA ASN A 245 7.24 -3.82 -17.23
C ASN A 245 5.77 -4.24 -17.27
N GLU A 246 5.48 -5.54 -17.17
CA GLU A 246 4.11 -6.06 -17.09
C GLU A 246 3.38 -5.58 -15.84
N LEU A 247 4.04 -5.61 -14.68
CA LEU A 247 3.48 -5.12 -13.42
C LEU A 247 3.21 -3.61 -13.46
N MET A 248 4.15 -2.83 -13.98
CA MET A 248 3.98 -1.38 -14.17
C MET A 248 2.81 -1.09 -15.11
N ALA A 249 2.74 -1.77 -16.25
CA ALA A 249 1.63 -1.62 -17.20
C ALA A 249 0.28 -2.00 -16.57
N ALA A 250 0.23 -3.08 -15.78
CA ALA A 250 -0.98 -3.53 -15.11
C ALA A 250 -1.46 -2.53 -14.05
N ILE A 251 -0.58 -2.03 -13.19
CA ILE A 251 -0.92 -1.03 -12.17
C ILE A 251 -1.37 0.27 -12.83
N THR A 252 -0.62 0.80 -13.79
CA THR A 252 -0.98 2.03 -14.51
C THR A 252 -2.32 1.86 -15.23
N GLY A 253 -2.54 0.71 -15.88
CA GLY A 253 -3.83 0.41 -16.52
C GLY A 253 -5.01 0.38 -15.54
N ARG A 254 -4.83 -0.13 -14.30
CA ARG A 254 -5.86 -0.06 -13.25
C ARG A 254 -6.15 1.39 -12.87
N PHE A 255 -5.13 2.23 -12.67
CA PHE A 255 -5.30 3.64 -12.37
C PHE A 255 -6.03 4.40 -13.49
N GLU A 256 -5.66 4.18 -14.75
CA GLU A 256 -6.34 4.78 -15.89
C GLU A 256 -7.81 4.35 -16.00
N ASN A 257 -8.10 3.07 -15.71
CA ASN A 257 -9.46 2.57 -15.68
C ASN A 257 -10.28 3.20 -14.55
N PHE A 258 -9.70 3.37 -13.37
CA PHE A 258 -10.35 4.11 -12.29
C PHE A 258 -10.62 5.55 -12.69
N GLU A 259 -9.62 6.26 -13.20
CA GLU A 259 -9.76 7.67 -13.61
C GLU A 259 -10.86 7.84 -14.66
N ARG A 260 -10.92 6.93 -15.65
CA ARG A 260 -11.96 6.91 -16.68
C ARG A 260 -13.34 6.59 -16.10
N GLY A 261 -13.43 5.62 -15.20
CA GLY A 261 -14.66 5.26 -14.51
C GLY A 261 -15.20 6.40 -13.65
N THR A 262 -14.31 7.18 -13.03
CA THR A 262 -14.67 8.32 -12.18
C THR A 262 -15.02 9.57 -12.96
N LYS A 263 -14.42 9.83 -14.14
CA LYS A 263 -14.71 11.02 -14.96
C LYS A 263 -16.20 11.15 -15.28
N HIS A 264 -16.84 10.06 -15.70
CA HIS A 264 -18.27 10.05 -16.03
C HIS A 264 -19.19 9.79 -14.84
N MET A 265 -18.63 9.39 -13.68
CA MET A 265 -19.41 9.20 -12.45
C MET A 265 -20.08 10.50 -12.01
N TRP A 266 -19.46 11.64 -12.33
CA TRP A 266 -19.92 12.97 -11.94
C TRP A 266 -21.06 13.52 -12.78
N ASP A 267 -21.21 13.02 -14.01
CA ASP A 267 -22.28 13.45 -14.92
C ASP A 267 -23.63 12.89 -14.48
N GLU A 268 -23.64 11.69 -13.89
CA GLU A 268 -24.82 10.97 -13.39
C GLU A 268 -24.50 10.32 -12.05
N ILE A 269 -24.35 11.14 -11.01
CA ILE A 269 -23.95 10.68 -9.68
C ILE A 269 -25.08 9.90 -9.00
N SER A 270 -24.81 8.68 -8.55
CA SER A 270 -25.75 7.89 -7.75
C SER A 270 -25.00 7.04 -6.73
N ALA A 271 -25.63 6.74 -5.60
CA ALA A 271 -25.05 5.85 -4.59
C ALA A 271 -24.78 4.43 -5.13
N GLU A 272 -25.60 3.94 -6.06
CA GLU A 272 -25.37 2.65 -6.71
C GLU A 272 -24.08 2.64 -7.53
N ARG A 273 -23.85 3.70 -8.31
CA ARG A 273 -22.64 3.82 -9.14
C ARG A 273 -21.39 3.96 -8.27
N PHE A 274 -21.47 4.75 -7.20
CA PHE A 274 -20.38 4.85 -6.24
C PHE A 274 -20.05 3.49 -5.61
N ARG A 275 -21.05 2.73 -5.15
CA ARG A 275 -20.83 1.38 -4.59
C ARG A 275 -20.15 0.43 -5.57
N LYS A 276 -20.46 0.51 -6.88
CA LYS A 276 -19.77 -0.28 -7.92
C LYS A 276 -18.29 0.12 -8.04
N VAL A 277 -18.01 1.42 -8.02
CA VAL A 277 -16.63 1.93 -8.07
C VAL A 277 -15.86 1.56 -6.80
N GLU A 278 -16.47 1.71 -5.62
CA GLU A 278 -15.93 1.30 -4.33
C GLU A 278 -15.60 -0.20 -4.31
N GLN A 279 -16.52 -1.06 -4.76
CA GLN A 279 -16.29 -2.50 -4.85
C GLN A 279 -15.15 -2.84 -5.79
N LEU A 280 -15.09 -2.19 -6.95
CA LEU A 280 -14.02 -2.36 -7.93
C LEU A 280 -12.67 -1.98 -7.32
N ILE A 281 -12.55 -0.79 -6.73
CA ILE A 281 -11.30 -0.31 -6.12
C ILE A 281 -10.87 -1.20 -4.95
N SER A 282 -11.80 -1.51 -4.05
CA SER A 282 -11.55 -2.36 -2.88
C SER A 282 -11.09 -3.76 -3.27
N SER A 283 -11.63 -4.32 -4.36
CA SER A 283 -11.23 -5.63 -4.86
C SER A 283 -9.77 -5.70 -5.33
N TYR A 284 -9.17 -4.54 -5.66
CA TYR A 284 -7.79 -4.45 -6.10
C TYR A 284 -6.81 -4.08 -4.98
N HIS A 285 -7.26 -3.69 -3.79
CA HIS A 285 -6.37 -3.24 -2.72
C HIS A 285 -5.26 -4.25 -2.41
N THR A 286 -5.62 -5.51 -2.16
CA THR A 286 -4.64 -6.56 -1.81
C THR A 286 -3.68 -6.88 -2.96
N THR A 287 -4.13 -6.75 -4.21
CA THR A 287 -3.31 -6.97 -5.41
C THR A 287 -2.36 -5.80 -5.63
N ILE A 288 -2.88 -4.57 -5.73
CA ILE A 288 -2.09 -3.35 -5.94
C ILE A 288 -1.09 -3.16 -4.80
N GLY A 289 -1.56 -3.31 -3.55
CA GLY A 289 -0.72 -3.28 -2.37
C GLY A 289 0.39 -4.33 -2.43
N GLY A 290 0.06 -5.58 -2.78
CA GLY A 290 1.04 -6.67 -2.90
C GLY A 290 2.12 -6.44 -3.96
N VAL A 291 1.72 -5.99 -5.16
CA VAL A 291 2.67 -5.68 -6.24
C VAL A 291 3.54 -4.48 -5.87
N LEU A 292 2.94 -3.38 -5.40
CA LEU A 292 3.69 -2.18 -4.99
C LEU A 292 4.62 -2.48 -3.81
N CYS A 293 4.19 -3.28 -2.83
CA CYS A 293 5.04 -3.76 -1.74
C CYS A 293 6.26 -4.49 -2.29
N SER A 294 6.03 -5.43 -3.19
CA SER A 294 7.10 -6.25 -3.76
C SER A 294 8.11 -5.44 -4.56
N LEU A 295 7.63 -4.52 -5.40
CA LEU A 295 8.48 -3.62 -6.17
C LEU A 295 9.24 -2.66 -5.25
N SER A 296 8.56 -2.05 -4.28
CA SER A 296 9.18 -1.10 -3.34
C SER A 296 10.32 -1.74 -2.57
N VAL A 297 10.11 -2.92 -1.99
CA VAL A 297 11.16 -3.62 -1.22
C VAL A 297 12.38 -3.93 -2.08
N LYS A 298 12.19 -4.33 -3.34
CA LYS A 298 13.28 -4.60 -4.28
C LYS A 298 14.02 -3.32 -4.69
N MET A 299 13.26 -2.27 -5.01
CA MET A 299 13.84 -0.99 -5.46
C MET A 299 14.56 -0.27 -4.32
N GLU A 300 14.02 -0.29 -3.10
CA GLU A 300 14.71 0.22 -1.91
C GLU A 300 16.01 -0.54 -1.63
N ALA A 301 16.00 -1.88 -1.76
CA ALA A 301 17.20 -2.68 -1.59
C ALA A 301 18.27 -2.34 -2.65
N TRP A 302 17.85 -2.12 -3.91
CA TRP A 302 18.72 -1.67 -4.99
C TRP A 302 19.28 -0.28 -4.72
N ALA A 303 18.43 0.72 -4.46
CA ALA A 303 18.83 2.11 -4.21
C ALA A 303 19.75 2.25 -3.01
N ARG A 304 19.53 1.45 -1.95
CA ARG A 304 20.42 1.43 -0.78
C ARG A 304 21.83 0.96 -1.11
N LEU A 305 21.96 -0.05 -2.00
CA LEU A 305 23.27 -0.61 -2.36
C LEU A 305 23.95 0.19 -3.49
N PHE A 306 23.16 0.79 -4.37
CA PHE A 306 23.60 1.55 -5.55
C PHE A 306 22.92 2.92 -5.61
N PRO A 307 23.19 3.83 -4.66
CA PRO A 307 22.49 5.12 -4.54
C PRO A 307 22.82 6.13 -5.64
N ASN A 308 23.75 5.81 -6.53
CA ASN A 308 24.08 6.62 -7.70
C ASN A 308 24.76 5.76 -8.78
N PRO A 309 24.85 6.24 -10.04
CA PRO A 309 25.40 5.46 -11.14
C PRO A 309 26.87 5.04 -11.01
N SER A 310 27.66 5.68 -10.13
CA SER A 310 29.06 5.28 -9.87
C SER A 310 29.22 4.34 -8.68
N ALA A 311 28.17 4.14 -7.88
CA ALA A 311 28.15 3.19 -6.80
C ALA A 311 28.04 1.76 -7.35
N GLY A 312 29.01 0.92 -6.94
CA GLY A 312 29.08 -0.49 -7.31
C GLY A 312 29.47 -0.73 -8.78
N GLY A 313 30.61 -1.39 -9.00
CA GLY A 313 31.01 -1.78 -10.35
C GLY A 313 30.07 -2.82 -10.99
N PRO A 314 30.18 -3.06 -12.30
CA PRO A 314 29.35 -4.02 -13.04
C PRO A 314 29.24 -5.40 -12.37
N GLY A 315 30.34 -5.93 -11.84
CA GLY A 315 30.34 -7.21 -11.14
C GLY A 315 29.49 -7.24 -9.87
N LYS A 316 29.53 -6.19 -9.05
CA LYS A 316 28.73 -6.10 -7.82
C LYS A 316 27.22 -6.00 -8.13
N ARG A 317 26.87 -5.30 -9.21
CA ARG A 317 25.49 -5.22 -9.70
C ARG A 317 24.98 -6.56 -10.21
N ALA A 318 25.77 -7.22 -11.06
CA ALA A 318 25.45 -8.55 -11.57
C ALA A 318 25.29 -9.58 -10.44
N GLU A 319 26.19 -9.55 -9.45
CA GLU A 319 26.10 -10.40 -8.26
C GLU A 319 24.79 -10.16 -7.50
N PHE A 320 24.47 -8.90 -7.18
CA PHE A 320 23.26 -8.55 -6.44
C PHE A 320 21.97 -8.91 -7.20
N ILE A 321 21.96 -8.77 -8.52
CA ILE A 321 20.83 -9.21 -9.36
C ILE A 321 20.60 -10.71 -9.18
N MET A 322 21.68 -11.49 -9.26
CA MET A 322 21.61 -12.95 -9.21
C MET A 322 21.33 -13.51 -7.81
N SER A 323 21.87 -12.90 -6.76
CA SER A 323 21.74 -13.38 -5.39
C SER A 323 20.48 -12.90 -4.69
N GLU A 324 20.07 -11.65 -4.88
CA GLU A 324 18.97 -11.03 -4.14
C GLU A 324 17.80 -10.61 -5.05
N MET A 325 18.03 -9.82 -6.11
CA MET A 325 16.91 -9.23 -6.87
C MET A 325 16.06 -10.28 -7.59
N ARG A 326 16.68 -11.33 -8.13
CA ARG A 326 15.98 -12.46 -8.77
C ARG A 326 15.06 -13.21 -7.79
N GLN A 327 15.41 -13.28 -6.52
CA GLN A 327 14.69 -14.10 -5.55
C GLN A 327 13.29 -13.55 -5.31
N GLY A 328 12.28 -14.42 -5.34
CA GLY A 328 10.88 -14.04 -5.12
C GLY A 328 10.20 -13.32 -6.29
N MET A 329 10.86 -13.14 -7.45
CA MET A 329 10.20 -12.56 -8.64
C MET A 329 8.97 -13.37 -9.08
N ASP A 330 9.00 -14.70 -8.92
CA ASP A 330 7.87 -15.59 -9.21
C ASP A 330 6.68 -15.37 -8.26
N LYS A 331 6.93 -14.92 -7.02
CA LYS A 331 5.87 -14.58 -6.06
C LYS A 331 5.12 -13.34 -6.51
N ILE A 332 5.80 -12.35 -7.08
CA ILE A 332 5.17 -11.11 -7.56
C ILE A 332 4.21 -11.41 -8.71
N GLN A 333 4.65 -12.24 -9.67
CA GLN A 333 3.80 -12.64 -10.79
C GLN A 333 2.54 -13.37 -10.30
N LYS A 334 2.65 -14.27 -9.32
CA LYS A 334 1.49 -14.98 -8.74
C LYS A 334 0.48 -14.04 -8.09
N ILE A 335 0.94 -12.94 -7.46
CA ILE A 335 0.05 -11.92 -6.90
C ILE A 335 -0.73 -11.25 -8.04
N GLU A 336 -0.05 -10.84 -9.10
CA GLU A 336 -0.68 -10.22 -10.26
C GLU A 336 -1.64 -11.17 -10.99
N ASP A 337 -1.27 -12.44 -11.18
CA ASP A 337 -2.12 -13.46 -11.83
C ASP A 337 -3.40 -13.76 -11.02
N SER A 338 -3.39 -13.49 -9.70
CA SER A 338 -4.55 -13.64 -8.82
C SER A 338 -5.51 -12.45 -8.87
N ALA A 339 -5.16 -11.38 -9.58
CA ALA A 339 -5.96 -10.19 -9.67
C ALA A 339 -7.33 -10.46 -10.30
N PRO A 340 -8.41 -9.86 -9.78
CA PRO A 340 -9.72 -10.01 -10.40
C PRO A 340 -9.73 -9.42 -11.82
N MET A 341 -10.26 -10.19 -12.77
CA MET A 341 -10.37 -9.78 -14.17
C MET A 341 -11.38 -8.64 -14.32
N LEU A 342 -10.95 -7.51 -14.90
CA LEU A 342 -11.79 -6.33 -15.16
C LEU A 342 -13.10 -6.65 -15.91
N SER A 343 -13.09 -7.67 -16.77
CA SER A 343 -14.25 -8.10 -17.55
C SER A 343 -15.36 -8.76 -16.73
N THR A 344 -15.09 -9.14 -15.49
CA THR A 344 -16.07 -9.79 -14.59
C THR A 344 -16.88 -8.81 -13.73
N LEU A 345 -16.56 -7.51 -13.82
CA LEU A 345 -17.13 -6.46 -12.99
C LEU A 345 -18.11 -5.55 -13.76
N ASN A 346 -18.48 -5.94 -14.99
CA ASN A 346 -19.45 -5.26 -15.86
C ASN A 346 -20.80 -5.95 -15.90
#